data_AF-A0A0N5C9B3-F1
#
_entry.id   AF-A0A0N5C9B3-F1
#
_cell.length_a   1.000
_cell.length_b   1.000
_cell.length_c   1.000
_cell.angle_alpha   90.00
_cell.angle_beta   90.00
_cell.angle_gamma   90.00
#
_symmetry.space_group_name_H-M   'P 1'
#
loop_
_entity.id
_entity.type
_entity.pdbx_description
1 polymer ?
#
loop_
_entity_poly.entity_id
_entity_poly.type
_entity_poly.pdbx_seq_one_letter_code
_entity_poly.pdbx_strand_id
1 'polypeptide(L)'
;MGSRCTSIFAVIISLLILIGAGVLFFFGFTDFKPESTQDLLKAHEANADLSKLSIIDVEEFIKNNTNHSVSITSMSGDNLETGSLYTYPKCFYIKESLKKLINNKSKLSSFKPTINIGQSVKFHIKPYPTANSTIDFCGEHSELQRNNYIIVGTGVVALVILSLIIILTILILCGFCSGSNIPLVVAVIGVIGFCSGGVSFGFFVHTTLNYYTLRGFESTEVALNYGLPKQGNNIFYLFGGICVLFSNLVFVIMMFTAARQRKREIILSAAQQFAPRIVH
;
A
#
# COMPACT_ATOMS: atom_id res chain seq x y z
N MET A 1 14.67 -21.01 30.74
CA MET A 1 13.52 -21.31 29.88
C MET A 1 12.59 -20.11 29.66
N GLY A 2 12.61 -19.07 30.49
CA GLY A 2 11.71 -17.93 30.37
C GLY A 2 11.86 -17.20 29.03
N SER A 3 13.09 -17.01 28.55
CA SER A 3 13.35 -16.30 27.28
C SER A 3 12.71 -17.00 26.07
N ARG A 4 12.74 -18.35 26.05
CA ARG A 4 12.09 -19.16 25.00
C ARG A 4 10.57 -19.03 25.08
N CYS A 5 9.97 -19.16 26.27
CA CYS A 5 8.53 -19.00 26.45
C CYS A 5 8.05 -17.60 26.02
N THR A 6 8.71 -16.52 26.46
CA THR A 6 8.35 -15.16 26.07
C THR A 6 8.52 -14.92 24.57
N SER A 7 9.55 -15.51 23.94
CA SER A 7 9.72 -15.45 22.47
C SER A 7 8.59 -16.17 21.73
N ILE A 8 8.12 -17.32 22.23
CA ILE A 8 6.98 -18.05 21.65
C ILE A 8 5.69 -17.22 21.78
N PHE A 9 5.40 -16.69 22.97
CA PHE A 9 4.23 -15.83 23.16
C PHE A 9 4.28 -14.60 22.25
N ALA A 10 5.47 -14.03 22.05
CA ALA A 10 5.66 -12.91 21.15
C ALA A 10 5.26 -13.23 19.72
N VAL A 11 5.66 -14.39 19.21
CA VAL A 11 5.29 -14.87 17.88
C VAL A 11 3.79 -15.10 17.78
N ILE A 12 3.18 -15.79 18.75
CA ILE A 12 1.75 -16.12 18.73
C ILE A 12 0.89 -14.85 18.70
N ILE A 13 1.15 -13.90 19.60
CA ILE A 13 0.39 -12.64 19.67
C ILE A 13 0.53 -11.85 18.38
N SER A 14 1.75 -11.75 17.85
CA SER A 14 2.01 -11.01 16.62
C SER A 14 1.34 -11.64 15.40
N LEU A 15 1.31 -12.98 15.34
CA LEU A 15 0.65 -13.73 14.27
C LEU A 15 -0.87 -13.53 14.30
N LEU A 16 -1.50 -13.52 15.47
CA LEU A 16 -2.93 -13.25 15.60
C LEU A 16 -3.28 -11.84 15.11
N ILE A 17 -2.49 -10.82 15.47
CA ILE A 17 -2.70 -9.44 14.99
C ILE A 17 -2.46 -9.35 13.47
N LEU A 18 -1.47 -10.07 12.95
CA LEU A 18 -1.17 -10.11 11.51
C LEU A 18 -2.30 -10.76 10.70
N ILE A 19 -2.91 -11.84 11.21
CA ILE A 19 -4.09 -12.46 10.59
C ILE A 19 -5.24 -11.45 10.55
N GLY A 20 -5.49 -10.73 11.65
CA GLY A 20 -6.49 -9.65 11.68
C GLY A 20 -6.21 -8.56 10.65
N ALA A 21 -4.95 -8.12 10.52
CA ALA A 21 -4.54 -7.16 9.51
C ALA A 21 -4.72 -7.69 8.07
N GLY A 22 -4.42 -8.97 7.83
CA GLY A 22 -4.63 -9.62 6.54
C GLY A 22 -6.11 -9.65 6.16
N VAL A 23 -7.00 -10.00 7.11
CA VAL A 23 -8.45 -9.99 6.90
C VAL A 23 -8.95 -8.57 6.56
N LEU A 24 -8.48 -7.55 7.29
CA LEU A 24 -8.80 -6.14 7.01
C LEU A 24 -8.30 -5.73 5.62
N PHE A 25 -7.13 -6.18 5.21
CA PHE A 25 -6.60 -5.94 3.87
C PHE A 25 -7.49 -6.58 2.79
N PHE A 26 -7.96 -7.80 2.99
CA PHE A 26 -8.93 -8.43 2.08
C PHE A 26 -10.28 -7.69 2.05
N PHE A 27 -10.78 -7.21 3.18
CA PHE A 27 -11.97 -6.36 3.20
C PHE A 27 -11.74 -5.05 2.44
N GLY A 28 -10.55 -4.46 2.54
CA GLY A 28 -10.16 -3.30 1.75
C GLY A 28 -10.12 -3.59 0.24
N PHE A 29 -9.76 -4.80 -0.16
CA PHE A 29 -9.87 -5.23 -1.56
C PHE A 29 -11.32 -5.33 -2.03
N THR A 30 -12.22 -5.76 -1.14
CA THR A 30 -13.66 -5.85 -1.47
C THR A 30 -14.39 -4.51 -1.45
N ASP A 31 -13.83 -3.48 -0.81
CA ASP A 31 -14.30 -2.09 -0.94
C ASP A 31 -13.82 -1.51 -2.30
N PHE A 32 -14.48 -2.02 -3.34
CA PHE A 32 -14.44 -1.69 -4.77
C PHE A 32 -13.37 -0.70 -5.24
N LYS A 33 -12.22 -1.24 -5.65
CA LYS A 33 -11.44 -0.70 -6.77
C LYS A 33 -11.63 -1.68 -7.94
N PRO A 34 -12.31 -1.30 -9.03
CA PRO A 34 -12.50 -2.21 -10.15
C PRO A 34 -11.14 -2.47 -10.82
N GLU A 35 -10.55 -3.63 -10.53
CA GLU A 35 -9.35 -4.09 -11.22
C GLU A 35 -9.69 -4.67 -12.60
N SER A 36 -10.97 -4.94 -12.85
CA SER A 36 -11.47 -5.44 -14.12
C SER A 36 -12.81 -4.79 -14.54
N THR A 37 -13.14 -4.93 -15.83
CA THR A 37 -14.48 -4.58 -16.35
C THR A 37 -15.59 -5.47 -15.81
N GLN A 38 -15.28 -6.68 -15.30
CA GLN A 38 -16.25 -7.51 -14.59
C GLN A 38 -16.65 -6.91 -13.24
N ASP A 39 -15.72 -6.26 -12.55
CA ASP A 39 -16.00 -5.57 -11.30
C ASP A 39 -16.86 -4.33 -11.55
N LEU A 40 -16.61 -3.61 -12.66
CA LEU A 40 -17.47 -2.50 -13.10
C LEU A 40 -18.92 -2.92 -13.31
N LEU A 41 -19.14 -4.08 -13.93
CA LEU A 41 -20.48 -4.57 -14.22
C LEU A 41 -21.19 -5.06 -12.96
N LYS A 42 -20.47 -5.72 -12.04
CA LYS A 42 -21.02 -6.06 -10.71
C LYS A 42 -21.39 -4.83 -9.89
N ALA A 43 -20.55 -3.78 -9.94
CA ALA A 43 -20.85 -2.51 -9.30
C ALA A 43 -22.12 -1.86 -9.89
N HIS A 44 -22.25 -1.87 -11.21
CA HIS A 44 -23.45 -1.37 -11.88
C HIS A 44 -24.70 -2.19 -11.55
N GLU A 45 -24.63 -3.52 -11.60
CA GLU A 45 -25.74 -4.41 -11.24
C GLU A 45 -26.14 -4.29 -9.76
N ALA A 46 -25.20 -3.92 -8.89
CA ALA A 46 -25.45 -3.65 -7.48
C ALA A 46 -25.93 -2.21 -7.17
N ASN A 47 -26.19 -1.37 -8.19
CA ASN A 47 -26.47 0.07 -8.02
C ASN A 47 -25.41 0.81 -7.19
N ALA A 48 -24.15 0.36 -7.26
CA ALA A 48 -23.07 1.02 -6.56
C ALA A 48 -22.79 2.39 -7.21
N ASP A 49 -22.45 3.36 -6.36
CA ASP A 49 -22.08 4.70 -6.77
C ASP A 49 -20.81 4.68 -7.64
N LEU A 50 -21.00 4.81 -8.95
CA LEU A 50 -19.94 4.75 -9.95
C LEU A 50 -18.94 5.93 -9.82
N SER A 51 -19.30 7.01 -9.12
CA SER A 51 -18.39 8.15 -8.87
C SER A 51 -17.20 7.80 -7.96
N LYS A 52 -17.29 6.67 -7.25
CA LYS A 52 -16.18 6.10 -6.45
C LYS A 52 -15.17 5.36 -7.32
N LEU A 53 -15.55 5.01 -8.54
CA LEU A 53 -14.65 4.34 -9.48
C LEU A 53 -13.71 5.39 -10.06
N SER A 54 -12.43 5.07 -10.14
CA SER A 54 -11.42 6.01 -10.63
C SER A 54 -11.41 6.12 -12.17
N ILE A 55 -12.58 6.19 -12.79
CA ILE A 55 -12.80 6.17 -14.23
C ILE A 55 -13.67 7.35 -14.62
N ILE A 56 -13.28 8.05 -15.68
CA ILE A 56 -14.10 9.09 -16.30
C ILE A 56 -14.48 8.66 -17.72
N ASP A 57 -15.68 9.04 -18.14
CA ASP A 57 -16.08 8.98 -19.55
C ASP A 57 -15.52 10.23 -20.25
N VAL A 58 -14.69 10.03 -21.27
CA VAL A 58 -13.92 11.11 -21.90
C VAL A 58 -14.83 12.14 -22.58
N GLU A 59 -15.87 11.67 -23.27
CA GLU A 59 -16.80 12.52 -24.01
C GLU A 59 -17.57 13.44 -23.05
N GLU A 60 -18.14 12.83 -22.00
CA GLU A 60 -18.90 13.57 -20.99
C GLU A 60 -18.01 14.55 -20.20
N PHE A 61 -16.79 14.13 -19.84
CA PHE A 61 -15.85 14.95 -19.10
C PHE A 61 -15.39 16.18 -19.89
N ILE A 62 -15.04 16.00 -21.18
CA ILE A 62 -14.64 17.12 -22.05
C ILE A 62 -15.81 18.09 -22.22
N LYS A 63 -17.03 17.59 -22.45
CA LYS A 63 -18.22 18.41 -22.63
C LYS A 63 -18.52 19.29 -21.41
N ASN A 64 -18.43 18.71 -20.21
CA ASN A 64 -18.68 19.41 -18.95
C ASN A 64 -17.58 20.44 -18.61
N ASN A 65 -16.39 20.29 -19.18
CA ASN A 65 -15.22 21.14 -18.90
C ASN A 65 -14.74 21.95 -20.12
N THR A 66 -15.64 22.21 -21.08
CA THR A 66 -15.34 22.99 -22.29
C THR A 66 -14.72 24.36 -21.99
N ASN A 67 -15.10 25.00 -20.89
CA ASN A 67 -14.57 26.30 -20.46
C ASN A 67 -13.19 26.23 -19.79
N HIS A 68 -12.65 25.03 -19.55
CA HIS A 68 -11.42 24.82 -18.77
C HIS A 68 -10.25 24.27 -19.59
N SER A 69 -10.34 24.34 -20.94
CA SER A 69 -9.27 23.94 -21.86
C SER A 69 -8.79 22.50 -21.63
N VAL A 70 -9.74 21.59 -21.39
CA VAL A 70 -9.46 20.17 -21.21
C VAL A 70 -9.24 19.49 -22.56
N SER A 71 -8.16 18.71 -22.67
CA SER A 71 -7.96 17.79 -23.79
C SER A 71 -7.24 16.52 -23.37
N ILE A 72 -7.58 15.41 -24.01
CA ILE A 72 -6.91 14.12 -23.83
C ILE A 72 -6.34 13.74 -25.19
N THR A 73 -5.04 13.47 -25.24
CA THR A 73 -4.33 13.13 -26.48
C THR A 73 -3.60 11.81 -26.34
N SER A 74 -3.51 11.07 -27.45
CA SER A 74 -2.61 9.92 -27.52
C SER A 74 -1.15 10.38 -27.44
N MET A 75 -0.23 9.45 -27.17
CA MET A 75 1.21 9.76 -27.24
C MET A 75 1.67 10.15 -28.66
N SER A 76 0.92 9.77 -29.70
CA SER A 76 1.14 10.21 -31.09
C SER A 76 0.62 11.63 -31.37
N GLY A 77 -0.14 12.23 -30.44
CA GLY A 77 -0.69 13.58 -30.56
C GLY A 77 -2.13 13.65 -31.09
N ASP A 78 -2.79 12.52 -31.31
CA ASP A 78 -4.18 12.46 -31.78
C ASP A 78 -5.14 12.82 -30.64
N ASN A 79 -6.10 13.71 -30.91
CA ASN A 79 -7.14 14.06 -29.95
C ASN A 79 -8.09 12.88 -29.71
N LEU A 80 -8.29 12.53 -28.44
CA LEU A 80 -9.20 11.47 -28.01
C LEU A 80 -10.47 12.12 -27.45
N GLU A 81 -11.52 12.16 -28.27
CA GLU A 81 -12.79 12.82 -27.93
C GLU A 81 -13.81 11.87 -27.28
N THR A 82 -13.57 10.55 -27.36
CA THR A 82 -14.48 9.52 -26.83
C THR A 82 -13.67 8.45 -26.10
N GLY A 83 -14.34 7.59 -25.33
CA GLY A 83 -13.69 6.47 -24.61
C GLY A 83 -13.78 6.61 -23.09
N SER A 84 -12.98 5.82 -22.38
CA SER A 84 -12.91 5.83 -20.91
C SER A 84 -11.46 6.03 -20.46
N LEU A 85 -11.25 6.86 -19.44
CA LEU A 85 -9.93 7.07 -18.85
C LEU A 85 -9.94 6.63 -17.39
N TYR A 86 -9.13 5.62 -17.06
CA TYR A 86 -8.75 5.34 -15.69
C TYR A 86 -7.77 6.41 -15.22
N THR A 87 -8.00 6.96 -14.04
CA THR A 87 -7.23 8.06 -13.47
C THR A 87 -6.39 7.64 -12.27
N TYR A 88 -6.59 6.42 -11.72
CA TYR A 88 -5.85 5.85 -10.59
C TYR A 88 -5.72 4.32 -10.70
N PRO A 89 -4.62 3.69 -10.23
CA PRO A 89 -3.40 4.31 -9.67
C PRO A 89 -2.51 4.95 -10.74
N LYS A 90 -2.66 4.50 -11.98
CA LYS A 90 -2.01 5.07 -13.18
C LYS A 90 -3.08 5.43 -14.20
N CYS A 91 -2.72 6.35 -15.10
CA CYS A 91 -3.61 6.68 -16.21
C CYS A 91 -3.62 5.57 -17.25
N PHE A 92 -4.80 5.19 -17.69
CA PHE A 92 -4.98 4.18 -18.73
C PHE A 92 -6.23 4.51 -19.55
N TYR A 93 -6.05 4.64 -20.86
CA TYR A 93 -7.15 4.90 -21.78
C TYR A 93 -7.71 3.60 -22.39
N ILE A 94 -9.05 3.53 -22.43
CA ILE A 94 -9.82 2.52 -23.14
C ILE A 94 -10.58 3.21 -24.25
N LYS A 95 -10.45 2.69 -25.47
CA LYS A 95 -11.14 3.24 -26.65
C LYS A 95 -12.67 3.17 -26.55
N GLU A 96 -13.20 2.17 -25.85
CA GLU A 96 -14.64 2.03 -25.59
C GLU A 96 -15.09 2.93 -24.42
N SER A 97 -16.24 3.60 -24.59
CA SER A 97 -16.85 4.41 -23.53
C SER A 97 -17.46 3.55 -22.44
N LEU A 98 -17.58 4.10 -21.23
CA LEU A 98 -18.03 3.36 -20.05
C LEU A 98 -19.46 2.84 -20.27
N LYS A 99 -20.32 3.67 -20.89
CA LYS A 99 -21.70 3.32 -21.27
C LYS A 99 -21.74 2.13 -22.23
N LYS A 100 -20.81 2.03 -23.19
CA LYS A 100 -20.74 0.90 -24.13
C LYS A 100 -20.19 -0.37 -23.48
N LEU A 101 -19.21 -0.23 -22.59
CA LEU A 101 -18.64 -1.36 -21.84
C LEU A 101 -19.70 -2.02 -20.94
N ILE A 102 -20.49 -1.23 -20.22
CA ILE A 102 -21.54 -1.73 -19.32
C ILE A 102 -22.67 -2.42 -20.09
N ASN A 103 -23.05 -1.90 -21.26
CA ASN A 103 -24.18 -2.42 -22.02
C ASN A 103 -23.87 -3.71 -22.80
N ASN A 104 -22.61 -4.13 -22.91
CA ASN A 104 -22.22 -5.26 -23.77
C ASN A 104 -21.50 -6.38 -23.01
N LYS A 105 -22.30 -7.21 -22.30
CA LYS A 105 -21.83 -8.33 -21.43
C LYS A 105 -20.84 -9.29 -22.10
N SER A 106 -20.89 -9.49 -23.42
CA SER A 106 -20.03 -10.45 -24.14
C SER A 106 -18.59 -9.95 -24.37
N LYS A 107 -18.38 -8.63 -24.51
CA LYS A 107 -17.04 -8.02 -24.57
C LYS A 107 -16.39 -7.86 -23.19
N LEU A 108 -17.21 -7.91 -22.16
CA LEU A 108 -16.85 -7.60 -20.78
C LEU A 108 -16.12 -8.74 -20.06
N SER A 109 -16.37 -10.00 -20.46
CA SER A 109 -15.69 -11.19 -19.91
C SER A 109 -14.32 -11.46 -20.55
N SER A 110 -14.08 -10.94 -21.76
CA SER A 110 -12.81 -11.06 -22.48
C SER A 110 -11.87 -9.88 -22.27
N PHE A 111 -12.40 -8.73 -21.82
CA PHE A 111 -11.59 -7.55 -21.52
C PHE A 111 -10.85 -7.73 -20.18
N LYS A 112 -9.62 -8.25 -20.25
CA LYS A 112 -8.64 -8.09 -19.17
C LYS A 112 -7.94 -6.76 -19.44
N PRO A 113 -8.14 -5.71 -18.63
CA PRO A 113 -7.24 -4.57 -18.64
C PRO A 113 -5.88 -5.09 -18.15
N THR A 114 -5.05 -5.62 -19.04
CA THR A 114 -3.66 -5.80 -18.66
C THR A 114 -3.07 -4.41 -18.57
N ILE A 115 -2.22 -4.20 -17.57
CA ILE A 115 -1.49 -2.95 -17.34
C ILE A 115 -0.68 -2.52 -18.59
N ASN A 116 -0.52 -3.42 -19.57
CA ASN A 116 0.15 -3.21 -20.86
C ASN A 116 -0.79 -2.99 -22.07
N ILE A 117 -2.12 -3.11 -21.93
CA ILE A 117 -3.08 -2.88 -23.05
C ILE A 117 -3.52 -1.41 -23.14
N GLY A 118 -3.33 -0.62 -22.08
CA GLY A 118 -3.60 0.80 -22.10
C GLY A 118 -2.62 1.57 -22.97
N GLN A 119 -3.13 2.33 -23.95
CA GLN A 119 -2.31 3.38 -24.54
C GLN A 119 -2.03 4.41 -23.45
N SER A 120 -0.74 4.72 -23.24
CA SER A 120 -0.38 5.91 -22.49
C SER A 120 -0.99 7.13 -23.20
N VAL A 121 -1.50 8.07 -22.42
CA VAL A 121 -2.17 9.28 -22.93
C VAL A 121 -1.64 10.49 -22.17
N LYS A 122 -1.74 11.65 -22.78
CA LYS A 122 -1.57 12.93 -22.10
C LYS A 122 -2.94 13.49 -21.78
N PHE A 123 -3.11 13.96 -20.56
CA PHE A 123 -4.35 14.59 -20.13
C PHE A 123 -4.04 16.03 -19.74
N HIS A 124 -4.27 16.93 -20.68
CA HIS A 124 -4.07 18.34 -20.51
C HIS A 124 -5.27 18.99 -19.82
N ILE A 125 -5.01 19.59 -18.67
CA ILE A 125 -6.02 20.30 -17.88
C ILE A 125 -5.37 21.47 -17.16
N LYS A 126 -6.13 22.52 -16.87
CA LYS A 126 -5.63 23.61 -16.04
C LYS A 126 -5.50 23.15 -14.58
N PRO A 127 -4.42 23.50 -13.87
CA PRO A 127 -4.26 23.15 -12.45
C PRO A 127 -5.31 23.83 -11.55
N TYR A 128 -5.89 24.94 -12.01
CA TYR A 128 -7.02 25.66 -11.42
C TYR A 128 -7.71 26.52 -12.50
N PRO A 129 -8.98 26.95 -12.34
CA PRO A 129 -9.79 27.51 -13.43
C PRO A 129 -9.19 28.73 -14.14
N THR A 130 -8.49 29.59 -13.40
CA THR A 130 -7.89 30.84 -13.91
C THR A 130 -6.44 30.68 -14.37
N ALA A 131 -5.90 29.47 -14.39
CA ALA A 131 -4.52 29.24 -14.82
C ALA A 131 -4.33 29.55 -16.32
N ASN A 132 -3.14 30.06 -16.66
CA ASN A 132 -2.74 30.39 -18.03
C ASN A 132 -2.14 29.21 -18.79
N SER A 133 -1.69 28.17 -18.08
CA SER A 133 -1.06 26.97 -18.63
C SER A 133 -1.80 25.71 -18.20
N THR A 134 -1.66 24.63 -18.98
CA THR A 134 -2.14 23.30 -18.63
C THR A 134 -1.02 22.45 -18.03
N ILE A 135 -1.41 21.49 -17.21
CA ILE A 135 -0.57 20.39 -16.73
C ILE A 135 -0.92 19.12 -17.53
N ASP A 136 0.02 18.19 -17.63
CA ASP A 136 -0.28 16.81 -18.04
C ASP A 136 -0.55 15.96 -16.80
N PHE A 137 -1.82 15.76 -16.47
CA PHE A 137 -2.22 14.95 -15.32
C PHE A 137 -1.71 13.51 -15.40
N CYS A 138 -1.60 12.96 -16.61
CA CYS A 138 -1.16 11.58 -16.85
C CYS A 138 0.35 11.44 -17.08
N GLY A 139 1.06 12.56 -17.16
CA GLY A 139 2.50 12.61 -17.32
C GLY A 139 3.28 12.13 -16.09
N GLU A 140 4.61 12.17 -16.21
CA GLU A 140 5.50 11.83 -15.12
C GLU A 140 5.62 12.99 -14.12
N HIS A 141 5.18 12.73 -12.89
CA HIS A 141 5.29 13.67 -11.78
C HIS A 141 6.39 13.21 -10.82
N SER A 142 7.48 13.97 -10.75
CA SER A 142 8.70 13.59 -10.03
C SER A 142 8.47 13.34 -8.54
N GLU A 143 7.60 14.12 -7.89
CA GLU A 143 7.26 13.93 -6.47
C GLU A 143 6.46 12.65 -6.24
N LEU A 144 5.47 12.37 -7.10
CA LEU A 144 4.68 11.14 -7.04
C LEU A 144 5.57 9.91 -7.28
N GLN A 145 6.47 9.97 -8.26
CA GLN A 145 7.45 8.92 -8.52
C GLN A 145 8.38 8.72 -7.32
N ARG A 146 8.95 9.78 -6.77
CA ARG A 146 9.82 9.73 -5.57
C ARG A 146 9.10 9.06 -4.41
N ASN A 147 7.87 9.46 -4.13
CA ASN A 147 7.08 8.88 -3.05
C ASN A 147 6.82 7.39 -3.28
N ASN A 148 6.46 6.99 -4.51
CA ASN A 148 6.28 5.58 -4.85
C ASN A 148 7.57 4.76 -4.68
N TYR A 149 8.72 5.31 -5.06
CA TYR A 149 10.02 4.65 -4.83
C TYR A 149 10.32 4.50 -3.34
N ILE A 150 10.00 5.51 -2.52
CA ILE A 150 10.15 5.40 -1.06
C ILE A 150 9.24 4.32 -0.50
N ILE A 151 7.96 4.30 -0.88
CA ILE A 151 6.98 3.30 -0.40
C ILE A 151 7.47 1.89 -0.74
N VAL A 152 7.80 1.63 -2.01
CA VAL A 152 8.25 0.31 -2.48
C VAL A 152 9.59 -0.05 -1.86
N GLY A 153 10.57 0.87 -1.87
CA GLY A 153 11.91 0.62 -1.34
C GLY A 153 11.90 0.28 0.15
N THR A 154 11.22 1.09 0.96
CA THR A 154 11.08 0.83 2.41
C THR A 154 10.22 -0.40 2.71
N GLY A 155 9.25 -0.72 1.85
CA GLY A 155 8.46 -1.94 1.91
C GLY A 155 9.31 -3.20 1.69
N VAL A 156 10.18 -3.19 0.67
CA VAL A 156 11.11 -4.30 0.39
C VAL A 156 12.08 -4.49 1.56
N VAL A 157 12.64 -3.41 2.11
CA VAL A 157 13.51 -3.48 3.29
C VAL A 157 12.80 -4.13 4.48
N ALA A 158 11.53 -3.77 4.73
CA ALA A 158 10.74 -4.36 5.80
C ALA A 158 10.52 -5.87 5.61
N LEU A 159 10.27 -6.33 4.37
CA LEU A 159 10.12 -7.76 4.06
C LEU A 159 11.41 -8.56 4.28
N VAL A 160 12.56 -8.00 3.89
CA VAL A 160 13.87 -8.62 4.12
C VAL A 160 14.14 -8.75 5.62
N ILE A 161 13.87 -7.68 6.37
CA ILE A 161 13.99 -7.67 7.84
C ILE A 161 13.09 -8.73 8.48
N LEU A 162 11.83 -8.84 8.05
CA LEU A 162 10.90 -9.84 8.56
C LEU A 162 11.41 -11.26 8.33
N SER A 163 11.97 -11.53 7.16
CA SER A 163 12.56 -12.84 6.83
C SER A 163 13.73 -13.20 7.75
N LEU A 164 14.61 -12.22 8.04
CA LEU A 164 15.70 -12.39 9.01
C LEU A 164 15.19 -12.65 10.43
N ILE A 165 14.15 -11.93 10.85
CA ILE A 165 13.51 -12.12 12.17
C ILE A 165 12.97 -13.55 12.30
N ILE A 166 12.30 -14.08 11.28
CA ILE A 166 11.76 -15.44 11.29
C ILE A 166 12.88 -16.46 11.48
N ILE A 167 13.96 -16.36 10.70
CA ILE A 167 15.11 -17.28 10.79
C ILE A 167 15.73 -17.23 12.19
N LEU A 168 15.99 -16.03 12.72
CA LEU A 168 16.58 -15.85 14.05
C LEU A 168 15.67 -16.35 15.16
N THR A 169 14.35 -16.20 15.00
CA THR A 169 13.36 -16.71 15.95
C THR A 169 13.36 -18.23 15.98
N ILE A 170 13.43 -18.89 14.82
CA ILE A 170 13.56 -20.35 14.75
C ILE A 170 14.85 -20.82 15.46
N LEU A 171 15.97 -20.12 15.27
CA LEU A 171 17.22 -20.43 15.98
C LEU A 171 17.08 -20.31 17.50
N ILE A 172 16.37 -19.28 18.01
CA ILE A 172 16.07 -19.13 19.45
C ILE A 172 15.27 -20.34 19.97
N LEU A 173 14.26 -20.78 19.22
CA LEU A 173 13.37 -21.89 19.61
C LEU A 173 14.11 -23.22 19.64
N CYS A 174 14.90 -23.51 18.61
CA CYS A 174 15.75 -24.70 18.52
C CYS A 174 16.92 -24.66 19.51
N GLY A 175 17.17 -23.52 20.16
CA GLY A 175 18.22 -23.38 21.16
C GLY A 175 19.63 -23.31 20.58
N PHE A 176 19.77 -23.05 19.27
CA PHE A 176 21.05 -22.75 18.65
C PHE A 176 21.60 -21.45 19.25
N CYS A 177 22.92 -21.39 19.46
CA CYS A 177 23.64 -20.25 20.07
C CYS A 177 23.25 -19.95 21.54
N SER A 178 23.31 -20.97 22.40
CA SER A 178 22.98 -20.83 23.82
C SER A 178 23.80 -19.78 24.58
N GLY A 179 25.04 -19.48 24.13
CA GLY A 179 25.89 -18.45 24.73
C GLY A 179 25.59 -17.01 24.28
N SER A 180 24.70 -16.80 23.31
CA SER A 180 24.43 -15.48 22.71
C SER A 180 23.04 -14.97 23.03
N ASN A 181 22.88 -13.64 23.08
CA ASN A 181 21.60 -12.98 23.28
C ASN A 181 20.90 -12.68 21.94
N ILE A 182 20.55 -13.73 21.18
CA ILE A 182 19.84 -13.59 19.90
C ILE A 182 18.54 -12.76 20.02
N PRO A 183 17.72 -12.89 21.08
CA PRO A 183 16.53 -12.04 21.22
C PRO A 183 16.82 -10.53 21.19
N LEU A 184 18.00 -10.09 21.66
CA LEU A 184 18.41 -8.69 21.56
C LEU A 184 18.66 -8.28 20.10
N VAL A 185 19.33 -9.14 19.33
CA VAL A 185 19.58 -8.90 17.90
C VAL A 185 18.26 -8.81 17.13
N VAL A 186 17.32 -9.72 17.43
CA VAL A 186 15.96 -9.71 16.86
C VAL A 186 15.22 -8.41 17.22
N ALA A 187 15.32 -7.95 18.46
CA ALA A 187 14.68 -6.70 18.89
C ALA A 187 15.24 -5.48 18.14
N VAL A 188 16.57 -5.37 18.00
CA VAL A 188 17.22 -4.25 17.29
C VAL A 188 16.84 -4.24 15.81
N ILE A 189 16.92 -5.39 15.14
CA ILE A 189 16.54 -5.51 13.72
C ILE A 189 15.03 -5.24 13.56
N GLY A 190 14.21 -5.67 14.51
CA GLY A 190 12.77 -5.38 14.56
C GLY A 190 12.44 -3.89 14.67
N VAL A 191 13.21 -3.11 15.44
CA VAL A 191 13.05 -1.64 15.50
C VAL A 191 13.31 -1.02 14.12
N ILE A 192 14.36 -1.46 13.42
CA ILE A 192 14.67 -0.98 12.07
C ILE A 192 13.52 -1.32 11.11
N GLY A 193 12.98 -2.54 11.21
CA GLY A 193 11.81 -2.97 10.43
C GLY A 193 10.57 -2.13 10.71
N PHE A 194 10.29 -1.84 11.98
CA PHE A 194 9.18 -0.98 12.39
C PHE A 194 9.33 0.45 11.84
N CYS A 195 10.51 1.06 11.97
CA CYS A 195 10.78 2.38 11.42
C CYS A 195 10.62 2.42 9.89
N SER A 196 11.15 1.41 9.19
CA SER A 196 11.00 1.28 7.72
C SER A 196 9.53 1.15 7.33
N GLY A 197 8.77 0.32 8.03
CA GLY A 197 7.33 0.17 7.81
C GLY A 197 6.56 1.47 8.10
N GLY A 198 6.93 2.20 9.15
CA GLY A 198 6.31 3.49 9.50
C GLY A 198 6.54 4.55 8.43
N VAL A 199 7.75 4.62 7.87
CA VAL A 199 8.05 5.51 6.73
C VAL A 199 7.23 5.10 5.50
N SER A 200 7.21 3.81 5.15
CA SER A 200 6.42 3.30 4.02
C SER A 200 4.94 3.68 4.15
N PHE A 201 4.35 3.43 5.33
CA PHE A 201 2.97 3.75 5.62
C PHE A 201 2.71 5.27 5.57
N GLY A 202 3.57 6.08 6.17
CA GLY A 202 3.44 7.54 6.16
C GLY A 202 3.43 8.13 4.74
N PHE A 203 4.37 7.68 3.88
CA PHE A 203 4.40 8.11 2.47
C PHE A 203 3.21 7.58 1.67
N PHE A 204 2.73 6.37 1.95
CA PHE A 204 1.51 5.84 1.35
C PHE A 204 0.30 6.72 1.68
N VAL A 205 0.08 7.03 2.97
CA VAL A 205 -1.01 7.91 3.41
C VAL A 205 -0.90 9.29 2.75
N HIS A 206 0.29 9.89 2.77
CA HIS A 206 0.53 11.19 2.15
C HIS A 206 0.23 11.17 0.64
N THR A 207 0.67 10.14 -0.06
CA THR A 207 0.48 10.00 -1.52
C THR A 207 -0.99 9.85 -1.88
N THR A 208 -1.75 9.10 -1.09
CA THR A 208 -3.17 8.90 -1.37
C THR A 208 -4.01 10.13 -1.03
N LEU A 209 -3.70 10.85 0.06
CA LEU A 209 -4.44 12.07 0.43
C LEU A 209 -4.16 13.24 -0.51
N ASN A 210 -2.92 13.35 -1.01
CA ASN A 210 -2.49 14.44 -1.87
C ASN A 210 -2.37 14.02 -3.34
N TYR A 211 -3.04 12.94 -3.76
CA TYR A 211 -2.86 12.35 -5.08
C TYR A 211 -3.01 13.36 -6.23
N TYR A 212 -4.04 14.20 -6.16
CA TYR A 212 -4.32 15.22 -7.17
C TYR A 212 -3.30 16.36 -7.15
N THR A 213 -2.93 16.83 -5.96
CA THR A 213 -1.89 17.86 -5.81
C THR A 213 -0.53 17.38 -6.28
N LEU A 214 -0.16 16.13 -5.98
CA LEU A 214 1.08 15.49 -6.46
C LEU A 214 1.08 15.25 -7.98
N ARG A 215 -0.08 15.36 -8.65
CA ARG A 215 -0.22 15.34 -10.11
C ARG A 215 -0.37 16.74 -10.72
N GLY A 216 -0.15 17.79 -9.93
CA GLY A 216 -0.06 19.18 -10.40
C GLY A 216 -1.31 20.03 -10.22
N PHE A 217 -2.41 19.50 -9.68
CA PHE A 217 -3.56 20.36 -9.31
C PHE A 217 -3.23 21.24 -8.12
N GLU A 218 -3.88 22.41 -8.01
CA GLU A 218 -3.75 23.27 -6.84
C GLU A 218 -4.23 22.57 -5.56
N SER A 219 -5.37 21.88 -5.64
CA SER A 219 -5.94 21.14 -4.52
C SER A 219 -6.82 19.97 -4.98
N THR A 220 -7.15 19.08 -4.04
CA THR A 220 -8.11 18.00 -4.27
C THR A 220 -9.49 18.55 -4.62
N GLU A 221 -9.93 19.63 -4.00
CA GLU A 221 -11.23 20.26 -4.25
C GLU A 221 -11.35 20.76 -5.69
N VAL A 222 -10.27 21.31 -6.25
CA VAL A 222 -10.24 21.74 -7.66
C VAL A 222 -10.43 20.54 -8.60
N ALA A 223 -9.75 19.42 -8.33
CA ALA A 223 -9.94 18.20 -9.11
C ALA A 223 -11.38 17.67 -9.03
N LEU A 224 -11.99 17.69 -7.84
CA LEU A 224 -13.39 17.30 -7.66
C LEU A 224 -14.36 18.25 -8.38
N ASN A 225 -14.07 19.54 -8.39
CA ASN A 225 -14.87 20.54 -9.11
C ASN A 225 -14.84 20.32 -10.62
N TYR A 226 -13.72 19.80 -11.17
CA TYR A 226 -13.66 19.35 -12.56
C TYR A 226 -14.40 18.03 -12.82
N GLY A 227 -14.94 17.38 -11.80
CA GLY A 227 -15.65 16.11 -11.90
C GLY A 227 -14.73 14.89 -11.88
N LEU A 228 -13.50 15.02 -11.39
CA LEU A 228 -12.64 13.85 -11.16
C LEU A 228 -13.15 13.04 -9.95
N PRO A 229 -13.01 11.70 -10.00
CA PRO A 229 -13.55 10.82 -8.96
C PRO A 229 -12.83 11.03 -7.63
N LYS A 230 -13.55 10.95 -6.52
CA LYS A 230 -12.94 11.15 -5.20
C LYS A 230 -11.88 10.09 -4.92
N GLN A 231 -10.62 10.51 -4.90
CA GLN A 231 -9.52 9.67 -4.45
C GLN A 231 -9.45 9.74 -2.93
N GLY A 232 -9.47 8.59 -2.31
CA GLY A 232 -9.46 8.46 -0.86
C GLY A 232 -8.75 7.20 -0.44
N ASN A 233 -8.19 7.26 0.77
CA ASN A 233 -7.67 6.07 1.40
C ASN A 233 -8.84 5.16 1.78
N ASN A 234 -8.76 3.89 1.36
CA ASN A 234 -9.63 2.87 1.90
C ASN A 234 -9.34 2.76 3.40
N ILE A 235 -10.35 3.00 4.23
CA ILE A 235 -10.21 2.99 5.68
C ILE A 235 -9.73 1.62 6.19
N PHE A 236 -10.11 0.53 5.52
CA PHE A 236 -9.64 -0.81 5.83
C PHE A 236 -8.16 -1.00 5.54
N TYR A 237 -7.61 -0.40 4.47
CA TYR A 237 -6.17 -0.42 4.21
C TYR A 237 -5.39 0.40 5.24
N LEU A 238 -5.91 1.56 5.65
CA LEU A 238 -5.31 2.35 6.72
C LEU A 238 -5.28 1.58 8.03
N PHE A 239 -6.42 1.01 8.42
CA PHE A 239 -6.53 0.27 9.66
C PHE A 239 -5.68 -1.00 9.64
N GLY A 240 -5.65 -1.72 8.51
CA GLY A 240 -4.74 -2.85 8.29
C GLY A 240 -3.27 -2.46 8.45
N GLY A 241 -2.84 -1.33 7.86
CA GLY A 241 -1.47 -0.81 8.02
C GLY A 241 -1.13 -0.46 9.48
N ILE A 242 -2.06 0.19 10.19
CA ILE A 242 -1.92 0.50 11.62
C ILE A 242 -1.81 -0.80 12.45
N CYS A 243 -2.63 -1.81 12.18
CA CYS A 243 -2.56 -3.10 12.85
C CYS A 243 -1.21 -3.79 12.62
N VAL A 244 -0.66 -3.74 11.41
CA VAL A 244 0.68 -4.29 11.11
C VAL A 244 1.76 -3.57 11.92
N LEU A 245 1.75 -2.23 11.93
CA LEU A 245 2.71 -1.44 12.71
C LEU A 245 2.60 -1.73 14.21
N PHE A 246 1.36 -1.80 14.72
CA PHE A 246 1.11 -2.12 16.12
C PHE A 246 1.59 -3.54 16.49
N SER A 247 1.34 -4.52 15.62
CA SER A 247 1.85 -5.90 15.79
C SER A 247 3.38 -5.92 15.91
N ASN A 248 4.07 -5.22 15.02
CA ASN A 248 5.53 -5.11 15.04
C ASN A 248 6.05 -4.44 16.32
N LEU A 249 5.38 -3.39 16.79
CA LEU A 249 5.75 -2.72 18.03
C LEU A 249 5.62 -3.66 19.24
N VAL A 250 4.50 -4.37 19.34
CA VAL A 250 4.23 -5.36 20.39
C VAL A 250 5.27 -6.49 20.36
N PHE A 251 5.59 -7.00 19.18
CA PHE A 251 6.65 -7.99 18.98
C PHE A 251 8.01 -7.51 19.51
N VAL A 252 8.43 -6.30 19.10
CA VAL A 252 9.73 -5.72 19.48
C VAL A 252 9.83 -5.55 21.00
N ILE A 253 8.78 -5.04 21.64
CA ILE A 253 8.73 -4.88 23.10
C ILE A 253 8.91 -6.24 23.80
N MET A 254 8.24 -7.28 23.32
CA MET A 254 8.39 -8.63 23.88
C MET A 254 9.76 -9.25 23.60
N MET A 255 10.40 -8.94 22.48
CA MET A 255 11.77 -9.39 22.22
C MET A 255 12.79 -8.69 23.12
N PHE A 256 12.58 -7.42 23.47
CA PHE A 256 13.38 -6.75 24.50
C PHE A 256 13.20 -7.39 25.89
N THR A 257 12.00 -7.82 26.27
CA THR A 257 11.80 -8.53 27.54
C THR A 257 12.43 -9.93 27.51
N ALA A 258 12.29 -10.68 26.41
CA ALA A 258 12.97 -11.95 26.20
C ALA A 258 14.51 -11.80 26.25
N ALA A 259 15.06 -10.72 25.68
CA ALA A 259 16.49 -10.41 25.72
C ALA A 259 17.01 -10.17 27.15
N ARG A 260 16.23 -9.47 27.98
CA ARG A 260 16.56 -9.27 29.41
C ARG A 260 16.55 -10.58 30.18
N GLN A 261 15.55 -11.43 29.95
CA GLN A 261 15.50 -12.77 30.55
C GLN A 261 16.68 -13.63 30.09
N ARG A 262 17.02 -13.58 28.79
CA ARG A 262 18.13 -14.35 28.22
C ARG A 262 19.47 -13.96 28.82
N LYS A 263 19.71 -12.66 29.01
CA LYS A 263 20.92 -12.17 29.71
C LYS A 263 21.07 -12.79 31.10
N ARG A 264 19.98 -12.86 31.88
CA ARG A 264 19.99 -13.50 33.21
C ARG A 264 20.29 -15.00 33.13
N GLU A 265 19.69 -15.71 32.17
CA GLU A 265 19.94 -17.13 31.95
C GLU A 265 21.41 -17.43 31.61
N ILE A 266 22.05 -16.59 30.79
CA ILE A 266 23.46 -16.74 30.41
C ILE A 266 24.37 -16.52 31.64
N ILE A 267 24.12 -15.46 32.42
CA ILE A 267 24.91 -15.17 33.64
C ILE A 267 24.78 -16.30 34.66
N LEU A 268 23.57 -16.81 34.89
CA LEU A 268 23.32 -17.93 35.80
C LEU A 268 24.01 -19.21 35.32
N SER A 269 23.94 -19.52 34.03
CA SER A 269 24.61 -20.69 33.44
C SER A 269 26.13 -20.61 33.58
N ALA A 270 26.71 -19.42 33.37
CA ALA A 270 28.13 -19.19 33.57
C ALA A 270 28.52 -19.34 35.04
N ALA A 271 27.77 -18.74 35.97
CA ALA A 271 28.04 -18.86 37.40
C ALA A 271 27.99 -20.32 37.90
N GLN A 272 27.08 -21.15 37.38
CA GLN A 272 27.03 -22.58 37.69
C GLN A 272 28.22 -23.38 37.16
N GLN A 273 28.79 -23.00 36.01
CA GLN A 273 29.98 -23.66 35.46
C GLN A 273 31.24 -23.36 36.29
N PHE A 274 31.31 -22.19 36.94
CA PHE A 274 32.44 -21.79 37.79
C PHE A 274 32.23 -22.08 39.29
N ALA A 275 31.08 -22.63 39.69
CA ALA A 275 30.85 -23.06 41.06
C ALA A 275 31.70 -24.31 41.37
N PRO A 276 32.40 -24.38 42.52
CA PRO A 276 33.18 -25.55 42.89
C PRO A 276 32.25 -26.77 42.96
N ARG A 277 32.57 -27.82 42.20
CA ARG A 277 31.91 -29.12 42.35
C ARG A 277 32.28 -29.66 43.72
N ILE A 278 31.33 -29.68 44.64
CA ILE A 278 31.44 -30.48 45.86
C ILE A 278 31.36 -31.93 45.38
N VAL A 279 32.53 -32.57 45.23
CA VAL A 279 32.63 -34.01 44.99
C VAL A 279 32.37 -34.66 46.34
N HIS A 280 31.21 -35.30 46.47
CA HIS A 280 30.90 -36.21 47.58
C HIS A 280 31.47 -37.59 47.29
#